data_AF-I8T279-F1
#
_entry.id   AF-I8T279-F1
#
_cell.length_a   1.000
_cell.length_b   1.000
_cell.length_c   1.000
_cell.angle_alpha   90.00
_cell.angle_beta   90.00
_cell.angle_gamma   90.00
#
_symmetry.space_group_name_H-M   'P 1'
#
loop_
_entity.id
_entity.type
_entity.pdbx_description
1 polymer ?
#
loop_
_entity_poly.entity_id
_entity_poly.type
_entity_poly.pdbx_seq_one_letter_code
_entity_poly.pdbx_strand_id
1 'polypeptide(L)'
;MTWPRALGQVPIFFGQRPSGRPMNADDFYTSKYLDVSNEPLYAFGHGLGYGRFAYSDLRVIPERVTENDTIRVTVDLVNEGKRAAEETVFLFMRDKIASVARPLLELRGFTKIALQPGERGSVEIEVAASDLRFLDAGLKPVFEKGEVEILVGPSAEREKLLVQTVRLV
;
A
#
# COMPACT_ATOMS: atom_id res chain seq x y z
N MET A 1 -5.45 6.59 10.36
CA MET A 1 -5.04 8.01 10.38
C MET A 1 -3.52 8.08 10.33
N THR A 2 -2.93 9.14 9.77
CA THR A 2 -1.47 9.34 9.77
C THR A 2 -1.11 10.33 10.88
N TRP A 3 -0.06 10.06 11.66
CA TRP A 3 0.41 10.97 12.72
C TRP A 3 1.57 11.84 12.24
N PRO A 4 1.42 13.18 12.23
CA PRO A 4 2.51 14.07 11.89
C PRO A 4 3.59 14.09 12.97
N ARG A 5 4.81 14.42 12.58
CA ARG A 5 5.92 14.80 13.47
C ARG A 5 5.73 16.19 14.06
N ALA A 6 5.13 17.11 13.30
CA ALA A 6 4.85 18.48 13.72
C ALA A 6 3.58 19.02 13.07
N LEU A 7 2.91 19.99 13.71
CA LEU A 7 1.70 20.62 13.18
C LEU A 7 1.91 21.24 11.79
N GLY A 8 3.11 21.75 11.51
CA GLY A 8 3.46 22.34 10.21
C GLY A 8 3.41 21.36 9.03
N GLN A 9 3.36 20.04 9.27
CA GLN A 9 3.21 19.04 8.20
C GLN A 9 1.76 18.83 7.78
N VAL A 10 0.78 19.37 8.52
CA VAL A 10 -0.64 19.15 8.21
C VAL A 10 -1.02 19.98 6.96
N PRO A 11 -1.64 19.37 5.92
CA PRO A 11 -2.12 17.99 5.88
C PRO A 11 -1.05 16.95 5.47
N ILE A 12 -0.95 15.87 6.26
CA ILE A 12 -0.17 14.66 5.93
C ILE A 12 -1.09 13.44 5.88
N PHE A 13 -0.95 12.62 4.83
CA PHE A 13 -1.76 11.43 4.62
C PHE A 13 -1.05 10.46 3.65
N PHE A 14 -1.33 9.17 3.73
CA PHE A 14 -0.62 8.15 2.95
C PHE A 14 -0.93 8.20 1.43
N GLY A 15 -2.14 8.62 1.07
CA GLY A 15 -2.60 8.73 -0.32
C GLY A 15 -2.14 10.00 -1.05
N GLN A 16 -0.97 10.55 -0.72
CA GLN A 16 -0.41 11.72 -1.38
C GLN A 16 -0.02 11.42 -2.84
N ARG A 17 -0.05 12.44 -3.69
CA ARG A 17 0.44 12.36 -5.07
C ARG A 17 1.97 12.60 -5.09
N PRO A 18 2.71 12.03 -6.06
CA PRO A 18 4.18 12.15 -6.11
C PRO A 18 4.73 13.58 -6.31
N SER A 19 3.88 14.53 -6.73
CA SER A 19 4.28 15.86 -7.26
C SER A 19 5.16 15.76 -8.53
N GLY A 20 5.50 16.91 -9.12
CA GLY A 20 6.47 16.96 -10.23
C GLY A 20 7.94 16.84 -9.78
N ARG A 21 8.21 16.96 -8.48
CA ARG A 21 9.55 16.87 -7.87
C ARG A 21 9.46 16.09 -6.56
N PRO A 22 9.32 14.75 -6.62
CA PRO A 22 9.19 13.92 -5.43
C PRO A 22 10.36 14.13 -4.48
N MET A 23 10.12 13.93 -3.18
CA MET A 23 11.12 14.10 -2.13
C MET A 23 12.38 13.28 -2.46
N ASN A 24 13.52 13.96 -2.45
CA ASN A 24 14.84 13.35 -2.49
C ASN A 24 15.71 14.04 -1.43
N ALA A 25 16.27 13.26 -0.51
CA ALA A 25 17.11 13.79 0.56
C ALA A 25 18.34 14.52 0.00
N ASP A 26 18.92 14.02 -1.10
CA ASP A 26 20.16 14.50 -1.70
C ASP A 26 19.96 15.71 -2.63
N ASP A 27 18.72 16.07 -2.97
CA ASP A 27 18.39 17.22 -3.83
C ASP A 27 17.62 18.29 -3.06
N PHE A 28 18.21 19.49 -2.99
CA PHE A 28 17.62 20.65 -2.33
C PHE A 28 16.29 21.10 -2.94
N TYR A 29 16.11 20.95 -4.26
CA TYR A 29 14.97 21.51 -4.99
C TYR A 29 13.81 20.53 -5.17
N THR A 30 13.58 19.68 -4.17
CA THR A 30 12.47 18.71 -4.12
C THR A 30 11.36 19.13 -3.17
N SER A 31 10.20 18.48 -3.28
CA SER A 31 9.04 18.74 -2.42
C SER A 31 9.29 18.24 -0.99
N LYS A 32 10.07 19.00 -0.20
CA LYS A 32 10.43 18.67 1.19
C LYS A 32 10.49 19.88 2.12
N TYR A 33 10.43 19.62 3.43
CA TYR A 33 10.72 20.61 4.46
C TYR A 33 12.24 20.72 4.69
N LEU A 34 12.69 21.85 5.24
CA LEU A 34 14.10 22.08 5.58
C LEU A 34 14.47 21.62 6.99
N ASP A 35 13.48 21.61 7.88
CA ASP A 35 13.62 21.49 9.33
C ASP A 35 13.01 20.20 9.90
N VAL A 36 12.30 19.42 9.08
CA VAL A 36 11.68 18.15 9.47
C VAL A 36 11.66 17.16 8.31
N SER A 37 11.72 15.85 8.60
CA SER A 37 11.50 14.82 7.58
C SER A 37 10.08 14.93 6.99
N ASN A 38 9.90 14.58 5.72
CA ASN A 38 8.58 14.46 5.10
C ASN A 38 7.78 13.25 5.60
N GLU A 39 8.47 12.25 6.16
CA GLU A 39 7.82 11.06 6.67
C GLU A 39 6.95 11.37 7.90
N PRO A 40 5.82 10.66 8.06
CA PRO A 40 5.05 10.76 9.28
C PRO A 40 5.82 10.22 10.49
N LEU A 41 5.38 10.59 11.69
CA LEU A 41 5.87 9.94 12.91
C LEU A 41 5.34 8.50 12.98
N TYR A 42 4.05 8.32 12.67
CA TYR A 42 3.43 7.01 12.48
C TYR A 42 2.60 7.02 11.20
N ALA A 43 2.94 6.11 10.28
CA ALA A 43 2.20 5.95 9.03
C ALA A 43 0.78 5.44 9.27
N PHE A 44 -0.07 5.57 8.26
CA PHE A 44 -1.37 4.90 8.27
C PHE A 44 -1.19 3.39 8.46
N GLY A 45 -2.01 2.79 9.33
CA GLY A 45 -1.94 1.36 9.65
C GLY A 45 -0.84 0.98 10.64
N HIS A 46 0.03 1.92 11.06
CA HIS A 46 1.05 1.64 12.05
C HIS A 46 0.45 1.10 13.35
N GLY A 47 0.96 -0.04 13.80
CA GLY A 47 0.60 -0.67 15.06
C GLY A 47 1.71 -1.64 15.47
N LEU A 48 2.03 -1.66 16.76
CA LEU A 48 2.95 -2.63 17.33
C LEU A 48 2.16 -3.73 18.01
N GLY A 49 2.62 -4.96 17.88
CA GLY A 49 2.13 -6.11 18.62
C GLY A 49 3.23 -6.73 19.47
N TYR A 50 2.86 -7.74 20.25
CA TYR A 50 3.83 -8.57 20.97
C TYR A 50 4.40 -9.72 20.11
N GLY A 51 3.87 -9.90 18.89
CA GLY A 51 4.41 -10.78 17.85
C GLY A 51 5.42 -10.06 16.97
N ARG A 52 6.10 -10.82 16.10
CA ARG A 52 6.94 -10.26 15.02
C ARG A 52 6.63 -11.04 13.75
N PHE A 53 6.07 -10.39 12.75
CA PHE A 53 5.64 -11.05 11.52
C PHE A 53 6.60 -10.73 10.37
N ALA A 54 7.05 -11.77 9.67
CA ALA A 54 7.75 -11.63 8.41
C ALA A 54 6.80 -12.03 7.27
N TYR A 55 6.82 -11.24 6.19
CA TYR A 55 6.00 -11.42 5.00
C TYR A 55 6.85 -12.02 3.89
N SER A 56 6.32 -12.98 3.16
CA SER A 56 6.98 -13.56 1.99
C SER A 56 5.98 -13.96 0.90
N ASP A 57 6.51 -14.29 -0.27
CA ASP A 57 5.79 -14.98 -1.34
C ASP A 57 4.46 -14.32 -1.75
N LEU A 58 4.50 -13.00 -2.01
CA LEU A 58 3.37 -12.26 -2.56
C LEU A 58 3.00 -12.80 -3.95
N ARG A 59 1.77 -13.28 -4.10
CA ARG A 59 1.20 -13.83 -5.32
C ARG A 59 -0.05 -13.04 -5.71
N VAL A 60 -0.17 -12.70 -6.97
CA VAL A 60 -1.33 -11.96 -7.51
C VAL A 60 -1.85 -12.66 -8.76
N ILE A 61 -3.13 -12.98 -8.78
CA ILE A 61 -3.78 -13.67 -9.91
C ILE A 61 -5.10 -12.94 -10.25
N PRO A 62 -5.40 -12.64 -11.52
CA PRO A 62 -4.56 -12.88 -12.70
C PRO A 62 -3.50 -11.79 -12.93
N GLU A 63 -2.47 -12.08 -13.72
CA GLU A 63 -1.43 -11.09 -14.12
C GLU A 63 -1.95 -10.06 -15.13
N ARG A 64 -2.91 -10.48 -15.97
CA ARG A 64 -3.63 -9.62 -16.92
C ARG A 64 -5.08 -9.52 -16.46
N VAL A 65 -5.52 -8.30 -16.16
CA VAL A 65 -6.77 -8.04 -15.46
C VAL A 65 -7.68 -7.23 -16.38
N THR A 66 -8.84 -7.79 -16.70
CA THR A 66 -9.96 -7.06 -17.28
C THR A 66 -10.84 -6.48 -16.17
N GLU A 67 -11.67 -5.50 -16.51
CA GLU A 67 -12.56 -4.84 -15.55
C GLU A 67 -13.56 -5.78 -14.85
N ASN A 68 -13.86 -6.93 -15.46
CA ASN A 68 -14.81 -7.92 -14.90
C ASN A 68 -14.12 -8.99 -14.02
N ASP A 69 -12.79 -8.95 -13.90
CA ASP A 69 -12.05 -9.94 -13.13
C ASP A 69 -12.06 -9.64 -11.63
N THR A 70 -11.79 -10.67 -10.84
CA THR A 70 -11.44 -10.56 -9.43
C THR A 70 -9.95 -10.78 -9.27
N ILE A 71 -9.25 -9.80 -8.70
CA ILE A 71 -7.83 -9.89 -8.35
C ILE A 71 -7.72 -10.60 -7.00
N ARG A 72 -7.07 -11.75 -6.99
CA ARG A 72 -6.72 -12.50 -5.77
C ARG A 72 -5.30 -12.20 -5.38
N VAL A 73 -5.11 -11.68 -4.18
CA VAL A 73 -3.80 -11.37 -3.61
C VAL A 73 -3.56 -12.30 -2.43
N THR A 74 -2.58 -13.18 -2.57
CA THR A 74 -2.16 -14.10 -1.51
C THR A 74 -0.78 -13.71 -1.00
N VAL A 75 -0.57 -13.74 0.31
CA VAL A 75 0.74 -13.49 0.91
C VAL A 75 0.94 -14.43 2.09
N ASP A 76 2.18 -14.90 2.26
CA ASP A 76 2.55 -15.80 3.34
C ASP A 76 3.13 -14.99 4.50
N LEU A 77 2.79 -15.38 5.73
CA LEU A 77 3.31 -14.80 6.96
C LEU A 77 3.87 -15.87 7.88
N VAL A 78 4.90 -15.49 8.63
CA VAL A 78 5.41 -16.27 9.76
C VAL A 78 5.52 -15.38 11.00
N ASN A 79 5.01 -15.85 12.14
CA ASN A 79 5.24 -15.18 13.42
C ASN A 79 6.59 -15.63 14.01
N GLU A 80 7.64 -14.84 13.78
CA GLU A 80 8.97 -15.05 14.34
C GLU A 80 9.11 -14.55 15.79
N GLY A 81 8.02 -14.08 16.39
CA GLY A 81 7.95 -13.65 17.77
C GLY A 81 7.98 -14.82 18.76
N LYS A 82 7.95 -14.48 20.05
CA LYS A 82 7.91 -15.46 21.16
C LYS A 82 6.52 -15.61 21.77
N ARG A 83 5.52 -14.89 21.24
CA ARG A 83 4.15 -14.86 21.77
C ARG A 83 3.16 -15.03 20.62
N ALA A 84 2.05 -15.69 20.91
CA ALA A 84 0.89 -15.69 20.01
C ALA A 84 0.43 -14.24 19.80
N ALA A 85 0.12 -13.90 18.55
CA ALA A 85 -0.25 -12.56 18.18
C ALA A 85 -1.17 -12.57 16.96
N GLU A 86 -1.91 -11.48 16.78
CA GLU A 86 -2.68 -11.19 15.58
C GLU A 86 -1.99 -10.08 14.78
N GLU A 87 -1.91 -10.26 13.47
CA GLU A 87 -1.35 -9.29 12.52
C GLU A 87 -2.44 -8.77 11.60
N THR A 88 -2.42 -7.46 11.28
CA THR A 88 -3.30 -6.87 10.27
C THR A 88 -2.52 -6.68 8.97
N VAL A 89 -3.00 -7.30 7.89
CA VAL A 89 -2.38 -7.24 6.57
C VAL A 89 -3.15 -6.24 5.72
N PHE A 90 -2.49 -5.19 5.25
CA PHE A 90 -3.07 -4.19 4.37
C PHE A 90 -2.72 -4.46 2.91
N LEU A 91 -3.70 -4.29 2.03
CA LEU A 91 -3.56 -4.32 0.58
C LEU A 91 -3.73 -2.90 0.04
N PHE A 92 -2.67 -2.39 -0.60
CA PHE A 92 -2.66 -1.14 -1.33
C PHE A 92 -2.47 -1.36 -2.82
N MET A 93 -2.88 -0.36 -3.60
CA MET A 93 -2.59 -0.28 -5.03
C MET A 93 -1.93 1.05 -5.38
N ARG A 94 -1.15 1.03 -6.45
CA ARG A 94 -0.63 2.24 -7.09
C ARG A 94 -0.68 2.10 -8.60
N ASP A 95 -1.48 2.94 -9.21
CA ASP A 95 -1.46 3.17 -10.64
C ASP A 95 -0.43 4.28 -10.96
N LYS A 96 0.64 3.92 -11.68
CA LYS A 96 1.79 4.82 -11.90
C LYS A 96 1.55 5.80 -13.04
N ILE A 97 0.74 5.40 -14.04
CA ILE A 97 0.57 6.12 -15.29
C ILE A 97 -0.90 6.10 -15.63
N ALA A 98 -1.55 7.25 -15.45
CA ALA A 98 -2.96 7.45 -15.71
C ALA A 98 -3.20 8.84 -16.30
N SER A 99 -4.39 9.08 -16.83
CA SER A 99 -4.81 10.38 -17.37
C SER A 99 -4.78 11.52 -16.34
N VAL A 100 -4.87 11.19 -15.04
CA VAL A 100 -4.73 12.13 -13.92
C VAL A 100 -3.74 11.60 -12.88
N ALA A 101 -3.03 12.50 -12.21
CA ALA A 101 -2.07 12.10 -11.18
C ALA A 101 -2.75 11.29 -10.05
N ARG A 102 -2.31 10.04 -9.90
CA ARG A 102 -2.84 9.08 -8.92
C ARG A 102 -2.06 9.14 -7.59
N PRO A 103 -2.68 8.74 -6.47
CA PRO A 103 -1.99 8.58 -5.20
C PRO A 103 -0.83 7.57 -5.27
N LEU A 104 0.17 7.75 -4.39
CA LEU A 104 1.27 6.80 -4.21
C LEU A 104 0.80 5.46 -3.64
N LEU A 105 -0.26 5.47 -2.83
CA LEU A 105 -0.90 4.31 -2.23
C LEU A 105 -2.40 4.58 -2.08
N GLU A 106 -3.23 3.62 -2.48
CA GLU A 106 -4.67 3.59 -2.21
C GLU A 106 -5.01 2.29 -1.50
N LEU A 107 -5.67 2.35 -0.33
CA LEU A 107 -6.07 1.15 0.40
C LEU A 107 -7.25 0.48 -0.33
N ARG A 108 -7.13 -0.83 -0.58
CA ARG A 108 -8.13 -1.61 -1.32
C ARG A 108 -8.71 -2.77 -0.52
N GLY A 109 -8.01 -3.21 0.51
CA GLY A 109 -8.51 -4.23 1.42
C GLY A 109 -7.59 -4.39 2.61
N PHE A 110 -8.08 -5.12 3.61
CA PHE A 110 -7.27 -5.59 4.71
C PHE A 110 -7.85 -6.88 5.26
N THR A 111 -7.02 -7.67 5.90
CA THR A 111 -7.44 -8.87 6.63
C THR A 111 -6.57 -9.06 7.87
N LYS A 112 -6.92 -10.03 8.71
CA LYS A 112 -6.19 -10.34 9.93
C LYS A 112 -5.86 -11.83 9.99
N ILE A 113 -4.73 -12.15 10.60
CA ILE A 113 -4.32 -13.53 10.87
C ILE A 113 -3.73 -13.63 12.27
N ALA A 114 -4.15 -14.65 13.02
CA ALA A 114 -3.58 -14.98 14.31
C ALA A 114 -2.65 -16.18 14.16
N LEU A 115 -1.40 -16.03 14.61
CA LEU A 115 -0.37 -17.07 14.51
C LEU A 115 0.32 -17.30 15.86
N GLN A 116 0.57 -18.57 16.19
CA GLN A 116 1.43 -18.99 17.29
C GLN A 116 2.92 -18.69 16.96
N PRO A 117 3.81 -18.66 17.96
CA PRO A 117 5.25 -18.53 17.72
C PRO A 117 5.78 -19.61 16.76
N GLY A 118 6.44 -19.20 15.69
CA GLY A 118 6.98 -20.06 14.63
C GLY A 118 5.96 -20.57 13.62
N GLU A 119 4.67 -20.31 13.82
CA GLU A 119 3.61 -20.74 12.90
C GLU A 119 3.66 -19.93 11.60
N ARG A 120 3.38 -20.62 10.49
CA ARG A 120 3.23 -20.03 9.16
C ARG A 120 1.77 -20.10 8.74
N GLY A 121 1.28 -19.05 8.10
CA GLY A 121 -0.05 -19.04 7.50
C GLY A 121 -0.07 -18.13 6.28
N SER A 122 -1.09 -18.31 5.44
CA SER A 122 -1.32 -17.48 4.27
C SER A 122 -2.62 -16.71 4.45
N VAL A 123 -2.65 -15.48 3.98
CA VAL A 123 -3.90 -14.72 3.85
C VAL A 123 -4.19 -14.45 2.39
N GLU A 124 -5.48 -14.40 2.07
CA GLU A 124 -5.98 -14.01 0.75
C GLU A 124 -6.91 -12.80 0.88
N ILE A 125 -6.73 -11.84 -0.01
CA ILE A 125 -7.61 -10.67 -0.16
C ILE A 125 -8.07 -10.62 -1.61
N GLU A 126 -9.39 -10.65 -1.82
CA GLU A 126 -10.01 -10.50 -3.14
C GLU A 126 -10.43 -9.04 -3.36
N VAL A 127 -10.13 -8.50 -4.54
CA VAL A 127 -10.54 -7.15 -4.96
C VAL A 127 -11.18 -7.24 -6.33
N ALA A 128 -12.39 -6.68 -6.49
CA ALA A 128 -13.01 -6.58 -7.80
C ALA A 128 -12.23 -5.60 -8.67
N ALA A 129 -11.89 -5.97 -9.91
CA ALA A 129 -11.13 -5.09 -10.79
C ALA A 129 -11.87 -3.76 -11.06
N SER A 130 -13.19 -3.77 -11.07
CA SER A 130 -14.03 -2.57 -11.15
C SER A 130 -13.74 -1.53 -10.06
N ASP A 131 -13.22 -1.94 -8.90
CA ASP A 131 -12.89 -1.03 -7.81
C ASP A 131 -11.64 -0.21 -8.10
N LEU A 132 -10.83 -0.60 -9.09
CA LEU A 132 -9.70 0.21 -9.57
C LEU A 132 -10.14 1.44 -10.37
N ARG A 133 -11.44 1.59 -10.67
CA ARG A 133 -11.95 2.79 -11.31
C ARG A 133 -11.58 4.04 -10.52
N PHE A 134 -11.34 5.11 -11.26
CA PHE A 134 -11.19 6.44 -10.69
C PHE A 134 -11.86 7.49 -11.56
N LEU A 135 -11.99 8.70 -11.03
CA LEU A 135 -12.55 9.82 -11.77
C LEU A 135 -11.48 10.48 -12.63
N ASP A 136 -11.71 10.53 -13.94
CA ASP A 136 -10.89 11.29 -14.88
C ASP A 136 -11.05 12.82 -14.69
N ALA A 137 -10.38 13.61 -15.53
CA ALA A 137 -10.48 15.07 -15.50
C ALA A 137 -11.90 15.60 -15.76
N GLY A 138 -12.77 14.81 -16.40
CA GLY A 138 -14.18 15.09 -16.66
C GLY A 138 -15.13 14.54 -15.59
N LEU A 139 -14.60 14.03 -14.47
CA LEU A 139 -15.35 13.40 -13.38
C LEU A 139 -16.12 12.12 -13.81
N LYS A 140 -15.63 11.43 -14.84
CA LYS A 140 -16.19 10.15 -15.27
C LYS A 140 -15.43 9.01 -14.62
N PRO A 141 -16.11 7.99 -14.08
CA PRO A 141 -15.46 6.75 -13.66
C PRO A 141 -14.85 6.06 -14.87
N VAL A 142 -13.53 5.89 -14.85
CA VAL A 142 -12.76 5.23 -15.91
C VAL A 142 -11.95 4.07 -15.34
N PHE A 143 -11.80 3.02 -16.14
CA PHE A 143 -10.86 1.93 -15.90
C PHE A 143 -9.81 2.01 -17.02
N GLU A 144 -8.61 2.45 -16.68
CA GLU A 144 -7.54 2.68 -17.65
C GLU A 144 -6.62 1.47 -17.77
N LYS A 145 -6.26 1.13 -19.00
CA LYS A 145 -5.29 0.08 -19.27
C LYS A 145 -3.90 0.57 -18.89
N GLY A 146 -3.12 -0.27 -18.22
CA GLY A 146 -1.83 0.14 -17.69
C GLY A 146 -1.25 -0.85 -16.71
N GLU A 147 -0.11 -0.49 -16.12
CA GLU A 147 0.53 -1.27 -15.07
C GLU A 147 0.14 -0.74 -13.70
N VAL A 148 -0.35 -1.63 -12.85
CA VAL A 148 -0.71 -1.32 -11.47
C VAL A 148 0.20 -2.12 -10.55
N GLU A 149 0.82 -1.42 -9.60
CA GLU A 149 1.52 -2.05 -8.50
C GLU A 149 0.51 -2.47 -7.43
N ILE A 150 0.58 -3.72 -7.02
CA ILE A 150 -0.10 -4.32 -5.87
C ILE A 150 0.91 -4.35 -4.73
N LEU A 151 0.57 -3.71 -3.61
CA LEU A 151 1.47 -3.58 -2.47
C LEU A 151 0.83 -4.17 -1.21
N VAL A 152 1.57 -4.99 -0.47
CA VAL A 152 1.06 -5.68 0.72
C VAL A 152 2.03 -5.58 1.88
N GLY A 153 1.52 -5.27 3.06
CA GLY A 153 2.33 -5.24 4.28
C GLY A 153 1.60 -4.70 5.51
N PRO A 154 2.34 -4.38 6.59
CA PRO A 154 1.76 -4.11 7.91
C PRO A 154 1.27 -2.66 8.08
N SER A 155 1.72 -1.73 7.25
CA SER A 155 1.36 -0.32 7.31
C SER A 155 1.65 0.36 5.97
N ALA A 156 1.27 1.63 5.81
CA ALA A 156 1.58 2.43 4.63
C ALA A 156 3.04 2.95 4.60
N GLU A 157 3.98 2.22 5.19
CA GLU A 157 5.42 2.46 5.10
C GLU A 157 5.98 1.71 3.89
N ARG A 158 6.34 2.43 2.82
CA ARG A 158 6.56 1.81 1.50
C ARG A 158 7.73 0.84 1.48
N GLU A 159 8.75 1.06 2.30
CA GLU A 159 9.94 0.22 2.43
C GLU A 159 9.62 -1.16 3.03
N LYS A 160 8.47 -1.29 3.70
CA LYS A 160 8.00 -2.54 4.33
C LYS A 160 6.95 -3.28 3.49
N LEU A 161 6.60 -2.76 2.31
CA LEU A 161 5.59 -3.37 1.44
C LEU A 161 6.27 -4.33 0.46
N LEU A 162 5.75 -5.56 0.37
CA LEU A 162 5.99 -6.41 -0.79
C LEU A 162 5.25 -5.82 -1.99
N VAL A 163 5.85 -5.89 -3.18
CA VAL A 163 5.31 -5.30 -4.40
C VAL A 163 5.27 -6.33 -5.51
N GLN A 164 4.14 -6.42 -6.19
CA GLN A 164 3.97 -7.16 -7.43
C GLN A 164 3.26 -6.28 -8.46
N THR A 165 3.50 -6.47 -9.75
CA THR A 165 2.86 -5.69 -10.81
C THR A 165 1.89 -6.56 -11.59
N VAL A 166 0.71 -6.01 -11.88
CA VAL A 166 -0.28 -6.58 -12.82
C VAL A 166 -0.56 -5.60 -13.94
N ARG A 167 -1.08 -6.09 -15.06
CA ARG A 167 -1.44 -5.28 -16.23
C ARG A 167 -2.94 -5.28 -16.44
N LEU A 168 -3.54 -4.09 -16.42
CA LEU A 168 -4.94 -3.89 -16.79
C LEU A 168 -5.07 -3.90 -18.32
N VAL A 169 -5.96 -4.73 -18.87
CA VAL A 169 -6.10 -5.00 -20.32
C VAL A 169 -7.50 -4.77 -20.87
#